data_AF-A0A852NHF5-F1
#
_entry.id   AF-A0A852NHF5-F1
#
_cell.length_a   1.000
_cell.length_b   1.000
_cell.length_c   1.000
_cell.angle_alpha   90.00
_cell.angle_beta   90.00
_cell.angle_gamma   90.00
#
_symmetry.space_group_name_H-M   'P 1'
#
loop_
_entity.id
_entity.type
_entity.pdbx_description
1 polymer ?
#
loop_
_entity_poly.entity_id
_entity_poly.type
_entity_poly.pdbx_seq_one_letter_code
_entity_poly.pdbx_strand_id
1 'polypeptide(L)'
;TGGKLVIVPPKGSVYKTQDSAIIGNTCLYGATGGKLFAAGTAGERFAVRNSGAHTVVEGTGDHCCEYMTGGFVCVLGKTGYNFGSGMTGGFAYVLDQDNTFVDRVNHELVEIQR
;
A
#
# COMPACT_ATOMS: atom_id res chain seq x y z
N THR A 1 7.72 18.16 2.22
CA THR A 1 8.67 17.14 2.73
C THR A 1 8.80 16.04 1.68
N GLY A 2 9.97 15.42 1.51
CA GLY A 2 10.21 14.55 0.34
C GLY A 2 11.33 13.51 0.50
N GLY A 3 11.58 13.05 1.73
CA GLY A 3 12.62 12.07 2.02
C GLY A 3 12.39 10.71 1.35
N LYS A 4 13.40 9.85 1.41
CA LYS A 4 13.35 8.47 0.92
C LYS A 4 13.59 7.51 2.09
N LEU A 5 12.66 6.59 2.31
CA LEU A 5 12.78 5.48 3.26
C LEU A 5 12.87 4.17 2.48
N VAL A 6 13.84 3.34 2.83
CA VAL A 6 14.00 1.99 2.27
C VAL A 6 14.12 1.03 3.43
N ILE A 7 13.24 0.04 3.49
CA ILE A 7 13.15 -0.92 4.57
C ILE A 7 13.33 -2.30 3.94
N VAL A 8 14.36 -3.00 4.40
CA VAL A 8 14.76 -4.32 3.92
C VAL A 8 14.99 -5.24 5.11
N PRO A 9 14.75 -6.56 4.95
CA PRO A 9 15.12 -7.51 5.99
C PRO A 9 16.63 -7.47 6.27
N PRO A 10 17.08 -7.92 7.45
CA PRO A 10 18.50 -8.05 7.75
C PRO A 10 19.17 -9.04 6.79
N LYS A 11 20.46 -8.83 6.52
CA LYS A 11 21.26 -9.77 5.71
C LYS A 11 21.19 -11.18 6.32
N GLY A 12 20.96 -12.18 5.47
CA GLY A 12 20.84 -13.57 5.91
C GLY A 12 19.44 -13.97 6.40
N SER A 13 18.44 -13.08 6.32
CA SER A 13 17.04 -13.47 6.54
C SER A 13 16.65 -14.59 5.57
N VAL A 14 16.08 -15.67 6.13
CA VAL A 14 15.58 -16.83 5.36
C VAL A 14 14.10 -16.69 5.00
N TYR A 15 13.41 -15.71 5.58
CA TYR A 15 11.99 -15.48 5.33
C TYR A 15 11.77 -14.88 3.94
N LYS A 16 10.74 -15.37 3.25
CA LYS A 16 10.22 -14.76 2.04
C LYS A 16 9.62 -13.41 2.38
N THR A 17 10.13 -12.35 1.77
CA THR A 17 9.74 -10.98 2.11
C THR A 17 8.26 -10.76 1.88
N GLN A 18 7.72 -11.29 0.78
CA GLN A 18 6.33 -11.10 0.38
C GLN A 18 5.32 -11.76 1.34
N ASP A 19 5.79 -12.69 2.17
CA ASP A 19 4.97 -13.40 3.15
C ASP A 19 5.18 -12.86 4.58
N SER A 20 6.04 -11.85 4.76
CA SER A 20 6.51 -11.38 6.07
C SER A 20 6.21 -9.91 6.32
N ALA A 21 5.61 -9.60 7.46
CA ALA A 21 5.38 -8.22 7.89
C ALA A 21 6.70 -7.52 8.19
N ILE A 22 6.90 -6.33 7.61
CA ILE A 22 8.12 -5.53 7.79
C ILE A 22 7.84 -4.10 8.28
N ILE A 23 6.63 -3.59 8.04
CA ILE A 23 6.16 -2.31 8.57
C ILE A 23 4.77 -2.45 9.17
N GLY A 24 4.50 -1.65 10.20
CA GLY A 24 3.24 -1.68 10.93
C GLY A 24 2.09 -0.94 10.24
N ASN A 25 1.07 -0.63 11.04
CA ASN A 25 -0.13 0.06 10.60
C ASN A 25 0.12 1.56 10.33
N THR A 26 -0.78 2.18 9.57
CA THR A 26 -0.87 3.65 9.44
C THR A 26 0.40 4.30 8.85
N CYS A 27 1.23 3.53 8.15
CA CYS A 27 2.40 4.06 7.45
C CYS A 27 1.97 5.07 6.38
N LEU A 28 2.78 6.12 6.22
CA LEU A 28 2.52 7.26 5.31
C LEU A 28 1.26 8.08 5.63
N TYR A 29 0.81 8.07 6.89
CA TYR A 29 -0.34 8.87 7.28
C TYR A 29 -0.19 10.35 6.92
N GLY A 30 -1.05 10.85 6.03
CA GLY A 30 -1.06 12.26 5.64
C GLY A 30 0.19 12.69 4.86
N ALA A 31 0.95 11.75 4.29
CA ALA A 31 2.19 12.08 3.61
C ALA A 31 1.94 12.97 2.40
N THR A 32 2.68 14.08 2.28
CA THR A 32 2.52 15.07 1.20
C THR A 32 3.58 14.98 0.11
N GLY A 33 4.48 13.99 0.21
CA GLY A 33 5.61 13.81 -0.70
C GLY A 33 6.61 12.80 -0.17
N GLY A 34 7.57 12.42 -1.02
CA GLY A 34 8.65 11.48 -0.68
C GLY A 34 8.40 10.06 -1.16
N LYS A 35 9.30 9.16 -0.78
CA LYS A 35 9.31 7.77 -1.25
C LYS A 35 9.45 6.79 -0.10
N LEU A 36 8.69 5.70 -0.13
CA LEU A 36 8.84 4.54 0.74
C LEU A 36 8.98 3.27 -0.10
N PHE A 37 9.97 2.45 0.21
CA PHE A 37 10.13 1.14 -0.41
C PHE A 37 10.30 0.11 0.71
N ALA A 38 9.39 -0.85 0.81
CA ALA A 38 9.41 -1.87 1.85
C ALA A 38 9.42 -3.26 1.23
N ALA A 39 10.52 -4.00 1.43
CA ALA A 39 10.65 -5.40 1.03
C ALA A 39 9.96 -6.31 2.04
N GLY A 40 8.64 -6.23 2.06
CA GLY A 40 7.74 -7.04 2.88
C GLY A 40 6.34 -6.44 2.96
N THR A 41 5.47 -7.05 3.77
CA THR A 41 4.08 -6.61 3.90
C THR A 41 3.92 -5.51 4.95
N ALA A 42 2.94 -4.63 4.72
CA ALA A 42 2.47 -3.63 5.66
C ALA A 42 1.24 -4.11 6.42
N GLY A 43 1.04 -3.54 7.60
CA GLY A 43 -0.20 -3.68 8.36
C GLY A 43 -1.39 -2.93 7.73
N GLU A 44 -2.39 -2.67 8.57
CA GLU A 44 -3.64 -2.01 8.20
C GLU A 44 -3.45 -0.50 7.95
N ARG A 45 -4.39 0.11 7.21
CA ARG A 45 -4.40 1.55 6.93
C ARG A 45 -3.10 2.06 6.30
N PHE A 46 -2.45 1.21 5.51
CA PHE A 46 -1.28 1.60 4.75
C PHE A 46 -1.64 2.73 3.77
N ALA A 47 -0.82 3.80 3.74
CA ALA A 47 -1.06 4.98 2.91
C ALA A 47 -2.39 5.72 3.19
N VAL A 48 -2.92 5.61 4.41
CA VAL A 48 -4.10 6.36 4.82
C VAL A 48 -3.86 7.87 4.69
N ARG A 49 -4.78 8.58 4.03
CA ARG A 49 -4.66 10.02 3.75
C ARG A 49 -3.39 10.43 3.00
N ASN A 50 -2.75 9.51 2.27
CA ASN A 50 -1.63 9.86 1.41
C ASN A 50 -2.07 10.93 0.39
N SER A 51 -1.31 12.02 0.31
CA SER A 51 -1.60 13.20 -0.50
C SER A 51 -0.46 13.53 -1.46
N GLY A 52 0.56 12.67 -1.58
CA GLY A 52 1.68 12.93 -2.50
C GLY A 52 2.90 12.00 -2.39
N ALA A 53 2.94 11.05 -1.46
CA ALA A 53 4.04 10.10 -1.37
C ALA A 53 3.91 8.97 -2.41
N HIS A 54 5.05 8.46 -2.86
CA HIS A 54 5.15 7.35 -3.80
C HIS A 54 5.71 6.13 -3.08
N THR A 55 5.07 4.97 -3.19
CA THR A 55 5.49 3.80 -2.43
C THR A 55 5.38 2.48 -3.17
N VAL A 56 6.23 1.53 -2.80
CA VAL A 56 6.16 0.11 -3.18
C VAL A 56 6.22 -0.75 -1.92
N VAL A 57 5.31 -1.69 -1.79
CA VAL A 57 5.20 -2.66 -0.68
C VAL A 57 4.77 -4.02 -1.22
N GLU A 58 5.06 -5.12 -0.53
CA GLU A 58 4.81 -6.48 -1.06
C GLU A 58 3.46 -7.07 -0.62
N GLY A 59 2.70 -6.34 0.18
CA GLY A 59 1.35 -6.71 0.61
C GLY A 59 0.85 -5.71 1.65
N THR A 60 -0.45 -5.66 1.88
CA THR A 60 -1.05 -4.76 2.87
C THR A 60 -2.19 -5.41 3.63
N GLY A 61 -2.46 -4.94 4.85
CA GLY A 61 -3.69 -5.25 5.57
C GLY A 61 -4.91 -4.52 5.00
N ASP A 62 -5.97 -4.47 5.81
CA ASP A 62 -7.24 -3.80 5.48
C ASP A 62 -7.08 -2.27 5.38
N HIS A 63 -8.02 -1.61 4.69
CA HIS A 63 -8.10 -0.16 4.58
C HIS A 63 -6.87 0.49 3.92
N CYS A 64 -6.18 -0.24 3.05
CA CYS A 64 -5.08 0.34 2.28
C CYS A 64 -5.60 1.48 1.38
N CYS A 65 -4.84 2.58 1.31
CA CYS A 65 -5.19 3.81 0.59
C CYS A 65 -6.46 4.52 1.07
N GLU A 66 -6.95 4.22 2.27
CA GLU A 66 -8.14 4.88 2.82
C GLU A 66 -7.94 6.41 2.85
N TYR A 67 -8.91 7.17 2.33
CA TYR A 67 -8.86 8.64 2.22
C TYR A 67 -7.65 9.21 1.45
N MET A 68 -6.98 8.41 0.61
CA MET A 68 -5.90 8.90 -0.23
C MET A 68 -6.41 9.95 -1.23
N THR A 69 -5.69 11.07 -1.35
CA THR A 69 -6.04 12.21 -2.21
C THR A 69 -4.97 12.50 -3.27
N GLY A 70 -3.79 11.86 -3.19
CA GLY A 70 -2.72 12.04 -4.15
C GLY A 70 -1.52 11.12 -3.89
N GLY A 71 -0.61 11.08 -4.86
CA GLY A 71 0.57 10.20 -4.83
C GLY A 71 0.33 8.86 -5.54
N PHE A 72 1.19 7.90 -5.25
CA PHE A 72 1.25 6.61 -5.94
C PHE A 72 1.51 5.47 -4.94
N VAL A 73 0.72 4.40 -5.00
CA VAL A 73 0.89 3.20 -4.16
C VAL A 73 0.97 1.95 -5.04
N CYS A 74 2.05 1.20 -4.95
CA CYS A 74 2.19 -0.10 -5.61
C CYS A 74 2.24 -1.21 -4.56
N VAL A 75 1.33 -2.17 -4.67
CA VAL A 75 1.27 -3.37 -3.81
C VAL A 75 1.60 -4.59 -4.67
N LEU A 76 2.74 -5.21 -4.41
CA LEU A 76 3.25 -6.38 -5.15
C LEU A 76 2.69 -7.72 -4.62
N GLY A 77 1.49 -7.71 -4.05
CA GLY A 77 0.88 -8.90 -3.47
C GLY A 77 -0.51 -8.64 -2.91
N LYS A 78 -0.91 -9.47 -1.95
CA LYS A 78 -2.27 -9.46 -1.40
C LYS A 78 -2.55 -8.19 -0.60
N THR A 79 -3.77 -7.68 -0.75
CA THR A 79 -4.33 -6.61 0.10
C THR A 79 -5.37 -7.20 1.05
N GLY A 80 -5.65 -6.50 2.15
CA GLY A 80 -6.87 -6.69 2.93
C GLY A 80 -8.11 -6.11 2.25
N TYR A 81 -9.21 -6.05 3.01
CA TYR A 81 -10.51 -5.54 2.59
C TYR A 81 -10.62 -4.02 2.66
N ASN A 82 -11.67 -3.48 2.04
CA ASN A 82 -12.02 -2.07 2.05
C ASN A 82 -10.90 -1.17 1.46
N PHE A 83 -10.18 -1.70 0.46
CA PHE A 83 -9.13 -0.97 -0.24
C PHE A 83 -9.72 0.27 -0.90
N GLY A 84 -9.06 1.41 -0.74
CA GLY A 84 -9.43 2.66 -1.40
C GLY A 84 -10.72 3.31 -0.88
N SER A 85 -11.23 2.90 0.29
CA SER A 85 -12.38 3.57 0.91
C SER A 85 -12.12 5.07 1.10
N GLY A 86 -12.99 5.92 0.57
CA GLY A 86 -12.79 7.38 0.62
C GLY A 86 -11.60 7.90 -0.21
N MET A 87 -10.95 7.05 -1.02
CA MET A 87 -9.87 7.48 -1.92
C MET A 87 -10.46 8.34 -3.03
N THR A 88 -10.02 9.60 -3.09
CA THR A 88 -10.53 10.61 -4.02
C THR A 88 -9.48 11.07 -5.04
N GLY A 89 -8.22 10.65 -4.88
CA GLY A 89 -7.16 11.00 -5.81
C GLY A 89 -5.88 10.19 -5.66
N GLY A 90 -5.05 10.22 -6.70
CA GLY A 90 -3.85 9.41 -6.84
C GLY A 90 -4.10 8.08 -7.56
N PHE A 91 -3.05 7.25 -7.67
CA PHE A 91 -3.12 5.95 -8.34
C PHE A 91 -2.61 4.83 -7.45
N ALA A 92 -3.27 3.68 -7.54
CA ALA A 92 -2.80 2.45 -6.92
C ALA A 92 -2.69 1.32 -7.95
N TYR A 93 -1.60 0.56 -7.88
CA TYR A 93 -1.39 -0.66 -8.67
C TYR A 93 -1.29 -1.85 -7.73
N VAL A 94 -2.07 -2.89 -7.99
CA VAL A 94 -2.11 -4.09 -7.16
C VAL A 94 -1.84 -5.30 -8.03
N LEU A 95 -0.82 -6.08 -7.65
CA LEU A 95 -0.53 -7.37 -8.27
C LEU A 95 -1.52 -8.42 -7.75
N ASP A 96 -2.57 -8.67 -8.53
CA ASP A 96 -3.64 -9.61 -8.20
C ASP A 96 -3.48 -10.94 -8.95
N GLN A 97 -2.54 -11.79 -8.53
CA GLN A 97 -2.30 -13.09 -9.18
C GLN A 97 -3.47 -14.08 -8.99
N ASP A 98 -4.24 -13.91 -7.91
CA ASP A 98 -5.34 -14.81 -7.55
C ASP A 98 -6.70 -14.34 -8.10
N ASN A 99 -6.76 -13.20 -8.82
CA ASN A 99 -7.99 -12.56 -9.30
C ASN A 99 -9.02 -12.20 -8.19
N THR A 100 -8.56 -11.99 -6.95
CA THR A 100 -9.41 -11.75 -5.77
C THR A 100 -9.51 -10.29 -5.35
N PHE A 101 -8.77 -9.39 -5.98
CA PHE A 101 -8.69 -8.00 -5.54
C PHE A 101 -10.01 -7.25 -5.73
N VAL A 102 -10.77 -7.56 -6.78
CA VAL A 102 -12.06 -6.89 -7.08
C VAL A 102 -13.05 -7.00 -5.92
N ASP A 103 -13.03 -8.11 -5.18
CA ASP A 103 -13.91 -8.35 -4.03
C ASP A 103 -13.46 -7.61 -2.75
N ARG A 104 -12.24 -7.05 -2.76
CA ARG A 104 -11.62 -6.38 -1.60
C ARG A 104 -11.62 -4.86 -1.72
N VAL A 105 -11.97 -4.32 -2.88
CA VAL A 105 -12.03 -2.88 -3.14
C VAL A 105 -13.36 -2.30 -2.66
N ASN A 106 -13.28 -1.10 -2.10
CA ASN A 106 -14.46 -0.27 -1.90
C ASN A 106 -14.80 0.47 -3.21
N HIS A 107 -15.93 0.10 -3.80
CA HIS A 107 -16.37 0.59 -5.12
C HIS A 107 -17.10 1.94 -5.07
N GLU A 108 -17.16 2.62 -3.92
CA GLU A 108 -17.90 3.88 -3.79
C GLU A 108 -17.29 5.00 -4.65
N LEU A 109 -15.95 5.11 -4.65
CA LEU A 109 -15.23 6.21 -5.31
C LEU A 109 -14.06 5.75 -6.20
N VAL A 110 -13.69 4.48 -6.14
CA VAL A 110 -12.53 3.94 -6.87
C VAL A 110 -13.00 3.16 -8.09
N GLU A 111 -12.38 3.45 -9.23
CA GLU A 111 -12.54 2.69 -10.48
C GLU A 111 -11.38 1.70 -10.65
N ILE A 112 -11.69 0.47 -11.01
CA ILE A 112 -10.68 -0.57 -11.29
C ILE A 112 -10.57 -0.77 -12.80
N GLN A 113 -9.35 -0.67 -13.31
CA GLN A 113 -9.01 -1.06 -14.67
C GLN A 113 -8.02 -2.24 -14.63
N ARG A 114 -8.26 -3.27 -15.45
CA ARG A 114 -7.43 -4.48 -15.59
C ARG A 114 -6.79 -4.54 -16.97
#